data_AF-A0A7C5DLI3-F1
#
_entry.id   AF-A0A7C5DLI3-F1
#
_cell.length_a   1.000
_cell.length_b   1.000
_cell.length_c   1.000
_cell.angle_alpha   90.00
_cell.angle_beta   90.00
_cell.angle_gamma   90.00
#
_symmetry.space_group_name_H-M   'P 1'
#
loop_
_entity.id
_entity.type
_entity.pdbx_description
1 polymer ?
#
loop_
_entity_poly.entity_id
_entity_poly.type
_entity_poly.pdbx_seq_one_letter_code
_entity_poly.pdbx_strand_id
1 'polypeptide(L)'
;MLRNSKGFSIYTVISIIAVIALAIILLVPQFYNVKAQEKTDQCIENMKKIRDAVDDYMFERKQSFSGDLVELVRTGYLRHAYECPENGNGDKYIVTGNFETGEIIVICPNEADFPDHKL
;
A
#
# COMPACT_ATOMS: atom_id res chain seq x y z
N MET A 1 -13.96 8.28 -64.87
CA MET A 1 -13.67 8.02 -63.45
C MET A 1 -12.18 7.74 -63.31
N LEU A 2 -11.37 8.73 -62.94
CA LEU A 2 -9.92 8.54 -62.73
C LEU A 2 -9.69 8.26 -61.24
N ARG A 3 -9.48 6.98 -60.90
CA ARG A 3 -9.11 6.55 -59.54
C ARG A 3 -7.63 6.90 -59.35
N ASN A 4 -7.37 7.96 -58.59
CA ASN A 4 -6.02 8.37 -58.22
C ASN A 4 -5.50 7.42 -57.11
N SER A 5 -4.87 6.31 -57.51
CA SER A 5 -4.18 5.42 -56.58
C SER A 5 -2.84 6.04 -56.20
N LYS A 6 -2.83 6.91 -55.19
CA LYS A 6 -1.59 7.40 -54.58
C LYS A 6 -0.88 6.22 -53.92
N GLY A 7 0.28 5.84 -54.45
CA GLY A 7 1.14 4.80 -53.87
C GLY A 7 1.62 5.21 -52.49
N PHE A 8 1.63 4.27 -51.55
CA PHE A 8 2.10 4.49 -50.19
C PHE A 8 3.61 4.74 -50.21
N SER A 9 4.05 5.89 -49.67
CA SER A 9 5.47 6.21 -49.59
C SER A 9 6.16 5.37 -48.53
N ILE A 10 7.35 4.87 -48.83
CA ILE A 10 8.17 4.10 -47.88
C ILE A 10 8.44 4.94 -46.61
N TYR A 11 8.61 6.25 -46.75
CA TYR A 11 8.77 7.16 -45.62
C TYR A 11 7.54 7.19 -44.70
N THR A 12 6.33 7.07 -45.27
CA THR A 12 5.09 7.00 -44.48
C THR A 12 5.08 5.73 -43.63
N VAL A 13 5.47 4.58 -44.19
CA VAL A 13 5.60 3.32 -43.44
C VAL A 13 6.56 3.47 -42.26
N ILE A 14 7.76 3.99 -42.52
CA ILE A 14 8.83 4.12 -41.51
C ILE A 14 8.39 5.05 -40.37
N SER A 15 7.75 6.17 -40.70
CA SER A 15 7.29 7.13 -39.69
C SER A 15 6.23 6.52 -38.75
N ILE A 16 5.30 5.72 -39.29
CA ILE A 16 4.26 5.06 -38.50
C ILE A 16 4.88 4.02 -37.55
N ILE A 17 5.82 3.21 -38.05
CA ILE A 17 6.52 2.21 -37.23
C ILE A 17 7.31 2.90 -36.10
N ALA A 18 7.98 4.01 -36.39
CA ALA A 18 8.74 4.77 -35.39
C ALA A 18 7.85 5.30 -34.26
N VAL A 19 6.67 5.86 -34.60
CA VAL A 19 5.71 6.36 -33.60
C VAL A 19 5.12 5.21 -32.77
N ILE A 20 4.77 4.08 -33.39
CA ILE A 20 4.25 2.91 -32.67
C ILE A 20 5.30 2.33 -31.72
N ALA A 21 6.56 2.22 -32.16
CA ALA A 21 7.66 1.73 -31.32
C ALA A 21 7.87 2.63 -30.09
N LEU A 22 7.85 3.95 -30.28
CA LEU A 22 7.95 4.91 -29.17
C LEU A 22 6.76 4.79 -28.21
N ALA A 23 5.54 4.63 -28.73
CA ALA A 23 4.34 4.47 -27.91
C ALA A 23 4.41 3.22 -27.02
N ILE A 24 4.89 2.08 -27.55
CA ILE A 24 5.04 0.84 -26.77
C ILE A 24 6.05 1.01 -25.63
N ILE A 25 7.19 1.68 -25.87
CA ILE A 25 8.21 1.92 -24.85
C ILE A 25 7.63 2.70 -23.65
N LEU A 26 6.76 3.67 -23.90
CA LEU A 26 6.15 4.49 -22.84
C LEU A 26 5.05 3.75 -22.07
N LEU A 27 4.37 2.78 -22.68
CA LEU A 27 3.21 2.10 -22.10
C LEU A 27 3.56 0.84 -21.29
N VAL A 28 4.70 0.20 -21.56
CA VAL A 28 5.09 -1.06 -20.90
C VAL A 28 5.52 -0.97 -19.42
N PRO A 29 6.10 0.12 -18.86
CA PRO A 29 6.81 0.04 -17.58
C PRO A 29 5.93 -0.20 -16.34
N GLN A 30 4.61 -0.25 -16.50
CA GLN A 30 3.66 -0.09 -15.39
C GLN A 30 3.15 -1.40 -14.78
N PHE A 31 3.39 -2.55 -15.41
CA PHE A 31 2.62 -3.77 -15.12
C PHE A 31 3.33 -4.83 -14.27
N TYR A 32 4.61 -4.64 -13.94
CA TYR A 32 5.35 -5.63 -13.16
C TYR A 32 5.53 -5.10 -11.72
N ASN A 33 4.85 -5.73 -10.76
CA ASN A 33 4.98 -5.59 -9.29
C ASN A 33 4.33 -4.41 -8.55
N VAL A 34 3.65 -3.47 -9.24
CA VAL A 34 2.98 -2.33 -8.56
C VAL A 34 2.01 -2.78 -7.46
N LYS A 35 1.26 -3.87 -7.69
CA LYS A 35 0.24 -4.33 -6.73
C LYS A 35 0.81 -4.86 -5.42
N ALA A 36 1.96 -5.53 -5.45
CA ALA A 36 2.58 -6.07 -4.24
C ALA A 36 3.14 -4.93 -3.39
N GLN A 37 3.84 -4.00 -4.03
CA GLN A 37 4.37 -2.81 -3.37
C GLN A 37 3.26 -1.94 -2.78
N GLU A 38 2.16 -1.73 -3.52
CA GLU A 38 1.00 -0.97 -3.04
C GLU A 38 0.40 -1.58 -1.77
N LYS A 39 0.27 -2.91 -1.70
CA LYS A 39 -0.23 -3.59 -0.50
C LYS A 39 0.74 -3.47 0.68
N THR A 40 2.04 -3.61 0.44
CA THR A 40 3.06 -3.40 1.49
C THR A 40 3.01 -1.97 2.03
N ASP A 41 2.92 -0.98 1.15
CA ASP A 41 2.83 0.43 1.52
C ASP A 41 1.56 0.72 2.34
N GLN A 42 0.40 0.17 1.92
CA GLN A 42 -0.84 0.26 2.68
C GLN A 42 -0.75 -0.41 4.04
N CYS A 43 -0.09 -1.57 4.13
CA CYS A 43 0.12 -2.26 5.40
C CYS A 43 0.96 -1.41 6.36
N ILE A 44 2.07 -0.84 5.88
CA ILE A 44 2.94 0.04 6.67
C ILE A 44 2.18 1.30 7.11
N GLU A 45 1.37 1.90 6.24
CA GLU A 45 0.54 3.06 6.57
C GLU A 45 -0.48 2.72 7.67
N ASN A 46 -1.15 1.58 7.57
CA ASN A 46 -2.08 1.12 8.61
C ASN A 46 -1.37 0.91 9.96
N MET A 47 -0.19 0.29 9.94
CA MET A 47 0.61 0.09 11.16
C MET A 47 1.03 1.43 11.80
N LYS A 48 1.39 2.44 11.00
CA LYS A 48 1.69 3.80 11.50
C LYS A 48 0.48 4.44 12.16
N LYS A 49 -0.70 4.39 11.52
CA LYS A 49 -1.94 4.92 12.12
C LYS A 49 -2.29 4.24 13.43
N ILE A 50 -2.04 2.93 13.54
CA ILE A 50 -2.24 2.18 14.80
C ILE A 50 -1.23 2.63 15.86
N ARG A 51 0.05 2.79 15.49
CA ARG A 51 1.10 3.28 16.39
C ARG A 51 0.73 4.65 16.96
N ASP A 52 0.34 5.58 16.09
CA ASP A 52 -0.04 6.94 16.48
C ASP A 52 -1.26 6.92 17.44
N ALA A 53 -2.27 6.10 17.14
CA ALA A 53 -3.44 5.95 18.02
C ALA A 53 -3.09 5.36 19.40
N VAL A 54 -2.09 4.48 19.47
CA VAL A 54 -1.59 3.94 20.74
C VAL A 54 -0.77 4.97 21.49
N ASP A 55 0.04 5.77 20.79
CA ASP A 55 0.78 6.88 21.41
C ASP A 55 -0.18 7.89 22.05
N ASP A 56 -1.22 8.30 21.32
CA ASP A 56 -2.29 9.17 21.83
C ASP A 56 -2.98 8.56 23.05
N TYR A 57 -3.36 7.27 22.98
CA TYR A 57 -3.97 6.54 24.10
C TYR A 57 -3.07 6.60 25.35
N MET A 58 -1.78 6.28 25.16
CA MET A 58 -0.80 6.20 26.23
C MET A 58 -0.53 7.57 26.84
N PHE A 59 -0.43 8.59 26.00
CA PHE A 59 -0.21 9.97 26.42
C PHE A 59 -1.39 10.53 27.24
N GLU A 60 -2.62 10.33 26.76
CA GLU A 60 -3.81 10.85 27.44
C GLU A 60 -4.10 10.10 28.75
N ARG A 61 -3.97 8.77 28.75
CA ARG A 61 -4.29 7.95 29.93
C ARG A 61 -3.13 7.74 30.88
N LYS A 62 -1.90 8.08 30.46
CA LYS A 62 -0.66 7.84 31.20
C LYS A 62 -0.48 6.38 31.60
N GLN A 63 -0.84 5.47 30.69
CA GLN A 63 -0.87 4.04 30.92
C GLN A 63 -0.41 3.30 29.67
N SER A 64 0.27 2.18 29.87
CA SER A 64 0.63 1.24 28.80
C SER A 64 -0.63 0.68 28.12
N PHE A 65 -0.52 0.41 26.82
CA PHE A 65 -1.58 -0.24 26.05
C PHE A 65 -1.21 -1.70 25.78
N SER A 66 -2.12 -2.60 26.12
CA SER A 66 -2.04 -4.02 25.77
C SER A 66 -3.47 -4.51 25.56
N GLY A 67 -3.88 -4.60 24.30
CA GLY A 67 -5.28 -4.84 23.95
C GLY A 67 -5.51 -5.02 22.45
N ASP A 68 -6.77 -5.22 22.07
CA ASP A 68 -7.22 -5.34 20.68
C ASP A 68 -7.47 -3.94 20.09
N LEU A 69 -7.27 -3.78 18.77
CA LEU A 69 -7.66 -2.61 17.99
C LEU A 69 -9.13 -2.21 18.22
N VAL A 70 -10.00 -3.17 18.52
CA VAL A 70 -11.41 -2.91 18.89
C VAL A 70 -11.52 -1.97 20.09
N GLU A 71 -10.60 -2.04 21.05
CA GLU A 71 -10.59 -1.13 22.18
C GLU A 71 -10.24 0.30 21.75
N LEU A 72 -9.25 0.47 20.88
CA LEU A 72 -8.88 1.78 20.33
C LEU A 72 -10.02 2.39 19.49
N VAL A 73 -10.79 1.55 18.78
CA VAL A 73 -11.99 1.99 18.07
C VAL A 73 -13.08 2.43 19.04
N ARG A 74 -13.36 1.61 20.06
CA ARG A 74 -14.40 1.92 21.07
C ARG A 74 -14.09 3.18 21.86
N THR A 75 -12.81 3.44 22.12
CA THR A 75 -12.34 4.61 22.87
C THR A 75 -12.14 5.84 21.99
N GLY A 76 -12.21 5.69 20.66
CA GLY A 76 -12.20 6.80 19.71
C GLY A 76 -10.83 7.19 19.17
N TYR A 77 -9.74 6.55 19.61
CA TYR A 77 -8.40 6.80 19.07
C TYR A 77 -8.21 6.24 17.65
N LEU A 78 -9.03 5.25 17.26
CA LEU A 78 -9.03 4.67 15.93
C LEU A 78 -10.42 4.80 15.29
N ARG A 79 -10.49 5.15 14.00
CA ARG A 79 -11.79 5.29 13.30
C ARG A 79 -12.48 3.96 13.00
N HIS A 80 -11.69 2.94 12.71
CA HIS A 80 -12.11 1.57 12.43
C HIS A 80 -10.92 0.65 12.64
N ALA A 81 -11.18 -0.65 12.82
CA ALA A 81 -10.10 -1.63 12.91
C ALA A 81 -9.48 -1.82 11.52
N TYR A 82 -8.21 -1.46 11.38
CA TYR A 82 -7.46 -1.72 10.14
C TYR A 82 -7.14 -3.20 10.01
N GLU A 83 -7.13 -3.68 8.77
CA GLU A 83 -6.82 -5.06 8.41
C GLU A 83 -5.63 -5.10 7.44
N CYS A 84 -4.91 -6.21 7.42
CA CYS A 84 -3.81 -6.41 6.48
C CYS A 84 -4.35 -6.63 5.05
N PRO A 85 -3.85 -5.89 4.03
CA PRO A 85 -4.34 -5.96 2.65
C PRO A 85 -3.93 -7.25 1.89
N GLU A 86 -3.15 -8.14 2.52
CA GLU A 86 -2.67 -9.35 1.87
C GLU A 86 -3.71 -10.47 1.80
N ASN A 87 -4.17 -10.96 2.95
CA ASN A 87 -5.00 -12.17 3.02
C ASN A 87 -6.50 -11.94 3.34
N GLY A 88 -6.89 -10.71 3.71
CA GLY A 88 -8.30 -10.30 3.83
C GLY A 88 -9.08 -10.89 5.01
N ASN A 89 -9.83 -10.01 5.68
CA ASN A 89 -10.83 -10.22 6.75
C ASN A 89 -10.39 -11.05 7.97
N GLY A 90 -10.08 -10.34 9.06
CA GLY A 90 -9.87 -10.91 10.41
C GLY A 90 -8.42 -10.93 10.90
N ASP A 91 -7.46 -10.68 10.01
CA ASP A 91 -6.04 -10.53 10.32
C ASP A 91 -5.76 -9.17 10.97
N LYS A 92 -6.07 -9.09 12.27
CA LYS A 92 -5.82 -7.89 13.07
C LYS A 92 -4.35 -7.79 13.43
N TYR A 93 -3.83 -6.56 13.40
CA TYR A 93 -2.50 -6.24 13.88
C TYR A 93 -2.36 -6.51 15.38
N ILE A 94 -1.20 -7.03 15.78
CA ILE A 94 -0.85 -7.19 17.19
C ILE A 94 -0.16 -5.91 17.62
N VAL A 95 -0.61 -5.31 18.71
CA VAL A 95 -0.06 -4.04 19.18
C VAL A 95 0.15 -4.03 20.69
N THR A 96 1.32 -3.54 21.08
CA THR A 96 1.72 -3.37 22.48
C THR A 96 2.43 -2.03 22.61
N GLY A 97 2.06 -1.24 23.62
CA GLY A 97 2.68 0.03 23.94
C GLY A 97 3.06 0.10 25.41
N ASN A 98 4.32 0.43 25.71
CA ASN A 98 4.83 0.57 27.07
C ASN A 98 5.05 2.05 27.41
N PHE A 99 4.29 2.57 28.38
CA PHE A 99 4.33 3.99 28.74
C PHE A 99 5.61 4.39 29.49
N GLU A 100 6.21 3.47 30.23
CA GLU A 100 7.42 3.76 31.01
C GLU A 100 8.64 3.91 30.11
N THR A 101 8.71 3.13 29.02
CA THR A 101 9.82 3.18 28.06
C THR A 101 9.51 4.05 26.84
N GLY A 102 8.23 4.36 26.58
CA GLY A 102 7.76 5.01 25.34
C GLY A 102 7.83 4.09 24.12
N GLU A 103 8.04 2.79 24.31
CA GLU A 103 8.17 1.82 23.22
C GLU A 103 6.78 1.38 22.72
N ILE A 104 6.55 1.52 21.41
CA ILE A 104 5.33 1.05 20.75
C ILE A 104 5.72 0.06 19.65
N ILE A 105 5.17 -1.14 19.74
CA ILE A 105 5.40 -2.25 18.82
C ILE A 105 4.07 -2.58 18.14
N VAL A 106 4.05 -2.53 16.82
CA VAL A 106 2.92 -2.93 15.98
C VAL A 106 3.43 -3.99 15.00
N ILE A 107 2.83 -5.18 15.03
CA ILE A 107 3.25 -6.35 14.27
C ILE A 107 2.15 -6.72 13.28
N CYS A 108 2.56 -6.95 12.03
CA CYS A 108 1.70 -7.46 10.98
C CYS A 108 1.43 -8.98 11.20
N PRO A 109 0.18 -9.44 11.13
CA PRO A 109 -0.14 -10.87 11.29
C PRO A 109 0.49 -11.75 10.19
N ASN A 110 0.70 -11.18 9.00
CA ASN A 110 1.27 -11.85 7.84
C ASN A 110 2.77 -11.56 7.63
N GLU A 111 3.48 -11.06 8.65
CA GLU A 111 4.92 -10.77 8.55
C GLU A 111 5.76 -12.01 8.17
N ALA A 112 5.32 -13.21 8.57
CA ALA A 112 6.00 -14.47 8.24
C ALA A 112 6.01 -14.77 6.74
N ASP A 113 4.91 -14.46 6.05
CA ASP A 113 4.75 -14.67 4.60
C ASP A 113 5.24 -13.46 3.80
N PHE A 114 5.23 -12.27 4.40
CA PHE A 114 5.62 -10.99 3.80
C PHE A 114 6.65 -10.26 4.69
N PRO A 115 7.95 -10.60 4.55
CA PRO A 115 9.00 -10.05 5.42
C PRO A 115 9.19 -8.54 5.29
N ASP A 116 8.67 -7.92 4.23
CA ASP A 116 8.72 -6.48 3.99
C ASP A 116 7.67 -5.71 4.82
N HIS A 117 6.74 -6.40 5.49
CA HIS A 117 5.66 -5.78 6.29
C HIS A 117 6.13 -5.46 7.72
N LYS A 118 7.15 -4.62 7.84
CA LYS A 118 7.74 -4.21 9.14
C LYS A 118 7.78 -2.69 9.28
N LEU A 119 7.73 -2.23 10.53
CA LEU A 119 7.83 -0.82 10.93
C LEU A 119 9.27 -0.39 11.19
#